data_AF-A0A3R7U606-F1
#
_entry.id   AF-A0A3R7U606-F1
#
_cell.length_a   1.000
_cell.length_b   1.000
_cell.length_c   1.000
_cell.angle_alpha   90.00
_cell.angle_beta   90.00
_cell.angle_gamma   90.00
#
_symmetry.space_group_name_H-M   'P 1'
#
loop_
_entity.id
_entity.type
_entity.pdbx_description
1 polymer ?
#
loop_
_entity_poly.entity_id
_entity_poly.type
_entity_poly.pdbx_seq_one_letter_code
_entity_poly.pdbx_strand_id
1 'polypeptide(L)'
;DWENEDENLLKWRAETSETAFEKSTATSKEISEQEYFDHGLLLVSFVKAGVELAFETMTDAGIKDASAYYESLHETPLIANTIARKKLFEMNRIISDTAEYGCYLFDHACKPLLTKFFKKITSRHIGNSYNFSSVINNQELIKINESIRTHPVEIIGKELRNSMINMKRII
;
A
#
# COMPACT_ATOMS: atom_id res chain seq x y z
N ASP A 1 -10.59 -13.70 19.82
CA ASP A 1 -11.77 -12.98 19.33
C ASP A 1 -12.86 -13.95 18.90
N TRP A 2 -12.57 -14.94 18.05
CA TRP A 2 -13.53 -16.00 17.68
C TRP A 2 -14.19 -16.70 18.87
N GLU A 3 -13.45 -17.01 19.94
CA GLU A 3 -14.00 -17.62 21.17
C GLU A 3 -14.92 -16.67 21.97
N ASN A 4 -14.90 -15.38 21.64
CA ASN A 4 -15.67 -14.31 22.29
C ASN A 4 -16.60 -13.63 21.27
N GLU A 5 -17.18 -14.41 20.36
CA GLU A 5 -18.20 -13.98 19.39
C GLU A 5 -17.80 -12.77 18.53
N ASP A 6 -16.51 -12.67 18.18
CA ASP A 6 -15.98 -11.61 17.31
C ASP A 6 -16.21 -10.19 17.83
N GLU A 7 -16.27 -10.02 19.15
CA GLU A 7 -16.56 -8.74 19.78
C GLU A 7 -15.66 -7.61 19.27
N ASN A 8 -14.34 -7.84 19.18
CA ASN A 8 -13.42 -6.80 18.71
C ASN A 8 -13.54 -6.57 17.20
N LEU A 9 -13.59 -7.64 16.40
CA LEU A 9 -13.73 -7.53 14.96
C LEU A 9 -14.99 -6.74 14.58
N LEU A 10 -16.14 -7.08 15.17
CA LEU A 10 -17.41 -6.42 14.91
C LEU A 10 -17.40 -4.97 15.38
N LYS A 11 -16.81 -4.70 16.55
CA LYS A 11 -16.63 -3.35 17.06
C LYS A 11 -15.78 -2.48 16.13
N TRP A 12 -14.61 -2.96 15.73
CA TRP A 12 -13.71 -2.21 14.84
C TRP A 12 -14.28 -2.02 13.44
N ARG A 13 -15.05 -3.00 12.94
CA ARG A 13 -15.82 -2.86 11.70
C ARG A 13 -16.88 -1.77 11.79
N ALA A 14 -17.62 -1.71 12.91
CA ALA A 14 -18.58 -0.64 13.17
C ALA A 14 -17.88 0.74 13.26
N GLU A 15 -16.80 0.85 14.04
CA GLU A 15 -16.02 2.08 14.16
C GLU A 15 -15.46 2.56 12.81
N THR A 16 -15.00 1.63 11.96
CA THR A 16 -14.50 1.93 10.61
C THR A 16 -15.59 2.52 9.72
N SER A 17 -16.81 1.96 9.75
CA SER A 17 -17.96 2.46 8.99
C SER A 17 -18.36 3.89 9.40
N GLU A 18 -18.02 4.27 10.63
CA GLU A 18 -18.31 5.59 11.18
C GLU A 18 -17.24 6.64 10.86
N THR A 19 -16.11 6.26 10.27
CA THR A 19 -15.02 7.18 9.93
C THR A 19 -15.44 8.23 8.89
N ALA A 20 -14.80 9.40 8.94
CA ALA A 20 -15.03 10.47 7.97
C ALA A 20 -14.69 10.04 6.53
N PHE A 21 -13.69 9.17 6.35
CA PHE A 21 -13.34 8.63 5.04
C PHE A 21 -14.47 7.75 4.48
N GLU A 22 -15.01 6.82 5.27
CA GLU A 22 -16.12 5.97 4.82
C GLU A 22 -17.38 6.77 4.49
N LYS A 23 -17.69 7.80 5.30
CA LYS A 23 -18.86 8.66 5.11
C LYS A 23 -18.69 9.78 4.07
N SER A 24 -17.47 10.00 3.58
CA SER A 24 -17.21 11.05 2.59
C SER A 24 -17.97 10.81 1.28
N THR A 25 -18.34 11.88 0.60
CA THR A 25 -18.89 11.78 -0.76
C THR A 25 -17.77 11.89 -1.78
N ALA A 26 -17.85 11.11 -2.86
CA ALA A 26 -16.92 11.24 -3.97
C ALA A 26 -17.12 12.60 -4.64
N THR A 27 -16.02 13.25 -5.01
CA THR A 27 -16.08 14.47 -5.82
C THR A 27 -16.59 14.16 -7.22
N SER A 28 -17.30 15.12 -7.83
CA SER A 28 -17.65 15.09 -9.25
C SER A 28 -16.55 15.65 -10.14
N LYS A 29 -15.51 16.26 -9.53
CA LYS A 29 -14.35 16.76 -10.26
C LYS A 29 -13.61 15.57 -10.89
N GLU A 30 -13.36 15.66 -12.19
CA GLU A 30 -12.44 14.74 -12.86
C GLU A 30 -11.01 14.97 -12.34
N ILE A 31 -10.35 13.89 -11.97
CA ILE A 31 -8.96 13.89 -11.51
C ILE A 31 -8.16 13.08 -12.53
N SER A 32 -7.20 13.72 -13.19
CA SER A 32 -6.34 13.03 -14.15
C SER A 32 -5.42 12.02 -13.45
N GLU A 33 -4.96 11.02 -14.19
CA GLU A 33 -4.00 10.03 -13.67
C GLU A 33 -2.74 10.70 -13.07
N GLN A 34 -2.18 11.68 -13.77
CA GLN A 34 -1.01 12.40 -13.29
C GLN A 34 -1.30 13.17 -12.00
N GLU A 35 -2.50 13.73 -11.83
CA GLU A 35 -2.90 14.46 -10.62
C GLU A 35 -2.90 13.54 -9.38
N TYR A 36 -3.24 12.25 -9.53
CA TYR A 36 -3.11 11.28 -8.44
C TYR A 36 -1.66 11.07 -8.00
N PHE A 37 -0.72 11.01 -8.94
CA PHE A 37 0.71 10.86 -8.61
C PHE A 37 1.30 12.15 -8.03
N ASP A 38 0.98 13.30 -8.61
CA ASP A 38 1.52 14.60 -8.20
C ASP A 38 1.03 15.02 -6.82
N HIS A 39 -0.24 14.73 -6.50
CA HIS A 39 -0.84 15.07 -5.21
C HIS A 39 -0.73 13.93 -4.19
N GLY A 40 -0.34 12.73 -4.62
CA GLY A 40 -0.31 11.50 -3.83
C GLY A 40 1.07 11.04 -3.38
N LEU A 41 2.09 11.92 -3.34
CA LEU A 41 3.48 11.56 -3.04
C LEU A 41 3.61 10.69 -1.77
N LEU A 42 2.92 11.07 -0.69
CA LEU A 42 2.94 10.29 0.55
C LEU A 42 2.29 8.92 0.41
N LEU A 43 1.22 8.79 -0.39
CA LEU A 43 0.57 7.50 -0.64
C LEU A 43 1.49 6.55 -1.39
N VAL A 44 2.17 7.04 -2.45
CA VAL A 44 3.16 6.27 -3.20
C VAL A 44 4.31 5.82 -2.29
N SER A 45 4.74 6.71 -1.38
CA SER A 45 5.79 6.41 -0.39
C SER A 45 5.37 5.29 0.57
N PHE A 46 4.12 5.28 1.03
CA PHE A 46 3.61 4.20 1.89
C PHE A 46 3.49 2.86 1.16
N VAL A 47 3.05 2.86 -0.09
CA VAL A 47 2.99 1.63 -0.89
C VAL A 47 4.38 1.03 -1.04
N LYS A 48 5.38 1.85 -1.44
CA LYS A 48 6.77 1.38 -1.58
C LYS A 48 7.30 0.83 -0.26
N ALA A 49 7.26 1.63 0.80
CA ALA A 49 7.84 1.24 2.09
C ALA A 49 7.14 0.03 2.71
N GLY A 50 5.80 -0.06 2.59
CA GLY A 50 5.03 -1.18 3.12
C GLY A 50 5.33 -2.48 2.39
N VAL A 51 5.42 -2.45 1.06
CA VAL A 51 5.77 -3.63 0.25
C VAL A 51 7.20 -4.09 0.55
N GLU A 52 8.17 -3.17 0.56
CA GLU A 52 9.57 -3.50 0.85
C GLU A 52 9.71 -4.10 2.24
N LEU A 53 9.13 -3.47 3.26
CA LEU A 53 9.20 -3.94 4.63
C LEU A 53 8.54 -5.32 4.82
N ALA A 54 7.38 -5.55 4.19
CA ALA A 54 6.71 -6.85 4.24
C ALA A 54 7.57 -7.94 3.55
N PHE A 55 8.12 -7.64 2.38
CA PHE A 55 9.01 -8.54 1.65
C PHE A 55 10.25 -8.91 2.48
N GLU A 56 10.97 -7.89 2.97
CA GLU A 56 12.18 -8.05 3.78
C GLU A 56 11.91 -8.88 5.03
N THR A 57 10.84 -8.55 5.77
CA THR A 57 10.45 -9.26 6.99
C THR A 57 10.18 -10.75 6.71
N MET A 58 9.52 -11.06 5.59
CA MET A 58 9.26 -12.44 5.19
C MET A 58 10.56 -13.16 4.82
N THR A 59 11.43 -12.54 4.01
CA THR A 59 12.69 -13.17 3.60
C THR A 59 13.66 -13.37 4.76
N ASP A 60 13.70 -12.43 5.71
CA ASP A 60 14.53 -12.52 6.92
C ASP A 60 14.04 -13.65 7.84
N ALA A 61 12.75 -13.95 7.82
CA ALA A 61 12.16 -15.11 8.49
C ALA A 61 12.39 -16.45 7.75
N GLY A 62 13.08 -16.43 6.60
CA GLY A 62 13.40 -17.61 5.80
C GLY A 62 12.37 -18.00 4.75
N ILE A 63 11.38 -17.13 4.47
CA ILE A 63 10.44 -17.33 3.36
C ILE A 63 11.16 -17.08 2.04
N LYS A 64 10.87 -17.89 1.03
CA LYS A 64 11.44 -17.72 -0.31
C LYS A 64 11.03 -16.37 -0.89
N ASP A 65 11.96 -15.71 -1.55
CA ASP A 65 11.77 -14.43 -2.25
C ASP A 65 10.56 -14.45 -3.20
N ALA A 66 10.36 -15.53 -3.96
CA ALA A 66 9.21 -15.67 -4.86
C ALA A 66 7.89 -15.69 -4.08
N SER A 67 7.82 -16.42 -2.96
CA SER A 67 6.63 -16.43 -2.08
C SER A 67 6.41 -15.06 -1.46
N ALA A 68 7.45 -14.44 -0.91
CA ALA A 68 7.37 -13.11 -0.34
C ALA A 68 6.90 -12.06 -1.36
N TYR A 69 7.31 -12.16 -2.63
CA TYR A 69 6.82 -11.30 -3.71
C TYR A 69 5.34 -11.48 -4.00
N TYR A 70 4.86 -12.73 -4.07
CA TYR A 70 3.45 -13.03 -4.32
C TYR A 70 2.56 -12.51 -3.18
N GLU A 71 2.96 -12.72 -1.93
CA GLU A 71 2.22 -12.32 -0.73
C GLU A 71 2.43 -10.83 -0.35
N SER A 72 3.11 -10.03 -1.18
CA SER A 72 3.31 -8.58 -0.95
C SER A 72 3.00 -7.74 -2.19
N LEU A 73 3.97 -7.56 -3.09
CA LEU A 73 3.86 -6.68 -4.25
C LEU A 73 2.80 -7.17 -5.25
N HIS A 74 2.71 -8.47 -5.49
CA HIS A 74 1.83 -9.01 -6.52
C HIS A 74 0.34 -8.78 -6.23
N GLU A 75 -0.08 -8.90 -4.96
CA GLU A 75 -1.48 -8.76 -4.55
C GLU A 75 -1.91 -7.31 -4.30
N THR A 76 -0.96 -6.39 -4.13
CA THR A 76 -1.24 -4.97 -3.85
C THR A 76 -2.27 -4.35 -4.81
N PRO A 77 -2.21 -4.56 -6.14
CA PRO A 77 -3.22 -4.04 -7.06
C PRO A 77 -4.63 -4.59 -6.81
N LEU A 78 -4.77 -5.85 -6.38
CA LEU A 78 -6.08 -6.45 -6.11
C LEU A 78 -6.73 -5.78 -4.91
N ILE A 79 -5.99 -5.57 -3.82
CA ILE A 79 -6.48 -4.86 -2.63
C ILE A 79 -6.82 -3.41 -2.98
N ALA A 80 -5.96 -2.71 -3.73
CA ALA A 80 -6.23 -1.34 -4.17
C ALA A 80 -7.53 -1.23 -4.99
N ASN A 81 -7.82 -2.21 -5.85
CA ASN A 81 -9.06 -2.25 -6.63
C ASN A 81 -10.32 -2.40 -5.75
N THR A 82 -10.25 -3.13 -4.63
CA THR A 82 -11.39 -3.22 -3.69
C THR A 82 -11.68 -1.85 -3.07
N ILE A 83 -10.65 -1.13 -2.65
CA ILE A 83 -10.75 0.21 -2.06
C ILE A 83 -11.28 1.22 -3.09
N ALA A 84 -10.78 1.17 -4.33
CA ALA A 84 -11.27 2.03 -5.40
C ALA A 84 -12.76 1.81 -5.69
N ARG A 85 -13.25 0.58 -5.53
CA ARG A 85 -14.64 0.21 -5.82
C ARG A 85 -15.62 0.73 -4.77
N LYS A 86 -15.41 0.42 -3.48
CA LYS A 86 -16.26 0.92 -2.38
C LYS A 86 -15.50 1.06 -1.05
N LYS A 87 -14.35 1.74 -1.09
CA LYS A 87 -13.57 2.15 0.10
C LYS A 87 -13.14 0.97 0.97
N LEU A 88 -12.82 1.22 2.25
CA LEU A 88 -12.37 0.19 3.19
C LEU A 88 -13.47 -0.83 3.49
N PHE A 89 -14.74 -0.42 3.38
CA PHE A 89 -15.87 -1.35 3.49
C PHE A 89 -15.75 -2.54 2.52
N GLU A 90 -15.53 -2.29 1.23
CA GLU A 90 -15.40 -3.40 0.27
C GLU A 90 -14.15 -4.23 0.52
N MET A 91 -13.03 -3.58 0.86
CA MET A 91 -11.79 -4.29 1.19
C MET A 91 -12.04 -5.30 2.33
N ASN A 92 -12.56 -4.82 3.46
CA ASN A 92 -12.81 -5.64 4.64
C ASN A 92 -13.89 -6.71 4.40
N ARG A 93 -14.85 -6.44 3.51
CA ARG A 93 -15.88 -7.41 3.12
C ARG A 93 -15.37 -8.53 2.20
N ILE A 94 -14.33 -8.26 1.40
CA ILE A 94 -13.82 -9.19 0.39
C ILE A 94 -12.73 -10.11 0.95
N ILE A 95 -11.92 -9.60 1.89
CA ILE A 95 -10.88 -10.40 2.55
C ILE A 95 -11.47 -11.32 3.63
N SER A 96 -10.67 -12.27 4.13
CA SER A 96 -11.08 -13.15 5.22
C SER A 96 -11.14 -12.41 6.57
N ASP A 97 -11.92 -12.93 7.52
CA ASP A 97 -11.97 -12.36 8.88
C ASP A 97 -10.58 -12.33 9.55
N THR A 98 -9.71 -13.31 9.27
CA THR A 98 -8.31 -13.30 9.72
C THR A 98 -7.53 -12.11 9.18
N ALA A 99 -7.68 -11.82 7.87
CA ALA A 99 -7.02 -10.70 7.23
C ALA A 99 -7.57 -9.36 7.74
N GLU A 100 -8.90 -9.22 7.86
CA GLU A 100 -9.53 -8.02 8.41
C GLU A 100 -9.09 -7.77 9.85
N TYR A 101 -9.09 -8.79 10.70
CA TYR A 101 -8.63 -8.67 12.08
C TYR A 101 -7.15 -8.25 12.15
N GLY A 102 -6.31 -8.85 11.31
CA GLY A 102 -4.90 -8.47 11.16
C GLY A 102 -4.72 -7.02 10.74
N CYS A 103 -5.54 -6.53 9.80
CA CYS A 103 -5.54 -5.12 9.39
C CYS A 103 -5.84 -4.19 10.56
N TYR A 104 -6.83 -4.49 11.40
CA TYR A 104 -7.13 -3.67 12.58
C TYR A 104 -6.02 -3.69 13.62
N LEU A 105 -5.42 -4.85 13.90
CA LEU A 105 -4.28 -4.94 14.81
C LEU A 105 -3.11 -4.05 14.34
N PHE A 106 -2.79 -4.12 13.04
CA PHE A 106 -1.73 -3.30 12.48
C PHE A 106 -2.09 -1.81 12.47
N ASP A 107 -3.31 -1.44 12.08
CA ASP A 107 -3.76 -0.05 12.05
C ASP A 107 -3.68 0.62 13.44
N HIS A 108 -4.17 -0.08 14.47
CA HIS A 108 -4.13 0.39 15.86
C HIS A 108 -2.72 0.55 16.42
N ALA A 109 -1.74 -0.23 15.93
CA ALA A 109 -0.33 -0.07 16.30
C ALA A 109 0.37 1.01 15.46
N CYS A 110 0.11 1.05 14.16
CA CYS A 110 0.81 1.86 13.18
C CYS A 110 0.44 3.36 13.27
N LYS A 111 -0.86 3.68 13.43
CA LYS A 111 -1.32 5.08 13.54
C LYS A 111 -0.67 5.82 14.72
N PRO A 112 -0.64 5.28 15.96
CA PRO A 112 0.08 5.90 17.06
C PRO A 112 1.58 6.04 16.79
N LEU A 113 2.22 5.02 16.21
CA LEU A 113 3.65 5.02 15.90
C LEU A 113 4.03 6.19 14.97
N LEU A 114 3.23 6.41 13.92
CA LEU A 114 3.51 7.44 12.92
C LEU A 114 3.03 8.84 13.33
N THR A 115 2.34 9.00 14.45
CA THR A 115 1.78 10.30 14.88
C THR A 115 2.83 11.42 14.91
N LYS A 116 4.04 11.15 15.39
CA LYS A 116 5.14 12.14 15.42
C LYS A 116 5.64 12.51 14.01
N PHE A 117 5.67 11.54 13.10
CA PHE A 117 6.05 11.76 11.71
C PHE A 117 5.01 12.64 10.99
N PHE A 118 3.73 12.33 11.15
CA PHE A 118 2.64 13.09 10.53
C PHE A 118 2.53 14.54 10.99
N LYS A 119 3.03 14.89 12.18
CA LYS A 119 3.12 16.31 12.61
C LYS A 119 4.02 17.17 11.72
N LYS A 120 4.94 16.56 10.98
CA LYS A 120 5.85 17.25 10.04
C LYS A 120 5.32 17.24 8.59
N ILE A 121 4.31 16.42 8.33
CA ILE A 121 3.68 16.31 7.02
C ILE A 121 2.75 17.51 6.82
N THR A 122 2.79 18.05 5.61
CA THR A 122 2.02 19.22 5.19
C THR A 122 1.34 18.94 3.86
N SER A 123 0.46 19.83 3.42
CA SER A 123 -0.25 19.70 2.14
C SER A 123 0.65 19.62 0.90
N ARG A 124 1.94 19.96 1.02
CA ARG A 124 2.93 19.76 -0.05
C ARG A 124 3.29 18.29 -0.27
N HIS A 125 3.14 17.45 0.75
CA HIS A 125 3.46 16.02 0.68
C HIS A 125 2.23 15.18 0.31
N ILE A 126 1.03 15.74 0.49
CA ILE A 126 -0.24 15.10 0.17
C ILE A 126 -1.31 16.18 -0.10
N GLY A 127 -1.99 16.08 -1.25
CA GLY A 127 -3.11 16.94 -1.65
C GLY A 127 -2.78 18.14 -2.54
N ASN A 128 -1.52 18.58 -2.61
CA ASN A 128 -1.06 19.57 -3.61
C ASN A 128 0.16 19.03 -4.36
N SER A 129 0.38 19.56 -5.57
CA SER A 129 1.57 19.23 -6.35
C SER A 129 2.85 19.68 -5.66
N TYR A 130 3.85 18.81 -5.68
CA TYR A 130 5.17 19.14 -5.18
C TYR A 130 5.96 19.92 -6.25
N ASN A 131 6.04 21.24 -6.09
CA ASN A 131 6.84 22.09 -6.98
C ASN A 131 8.34 21.90 -6.69
N PHE A 132 9.04 21.18 -7.57
CA PHE A 132 10.49 21.10 -7.55
C PHE A 132 11.10 22.44 -7.98
N SER A 133 11.64 23.21 -7.03
CA SER A 133 12.35 24.47 -7.32
C SER A 133 13.87 24.34 -7.28
N SER A 134 14.41 23.11 -7.20
CA SER A 134 15.86 22.88 -7.04
C SER A 134 16.44 22.13 -8.23
N VAL A 135 17.67 22.50 -8.59
CA VAL A 135 18.52 21.72 -9.48
C VAL A 135 18.76 20.38 -8.81
N ILE A 136 18.13 19.32 -9.32
CA ILE A 136 18.33 17.96 -8.81
C ILE A 136 19.77 17.55 -9.16
N ASN A 137 20.51 17.07 -8.17
CA ASN A 137 21.82 16.52 -8.41
C ASN A 137 21.68 15.21 -9.21
N ASN A 138 22.13 15.21 -10.47
CA ASN A 138 22.03 14.04 -11.34
C ASN A 138 22.67 12.78 -10.74
N GLN A 139 23.76 12.92 -9.97
CA GLN A 139 24.40 11.76 -9.33
C GLN A 139 23.54 11.18 -8.21
N GLU A 140 22.84 12.03 -7.46
CA GLU A 140 21.90 11.59 -6.41
C GLU A 140 20.69 10.90 -7.04
N LEU A 141 20.15 11.46 -8.12
CA LEU A 141 19.04 10.85 -8.86
C LEU A 141 19.42 9.47 -9.42
N ILE A 142 20.63 9.31 -9.98
CA ILE A 142 21.13 8.01 -10.44
C ILE A 142 21.17 7.01 -9.28
N LYS A 143 21.73 7.40 -8.12
CA LYS A 143 21.81 6.53 -6.94
C LYS A 143 20.44 6.11 -6.42
N ILE A 144 19.48 7.04 -6.35
CA ILE A 144 18.11 6.72 -5.91
C ILE A 144 17.45 5.74 -6.89
N ASN A 145 17.55 6.01 -8.20
CA ASN A 145 16.98 5.13 -9.22
C ASN A 145 17.61 3.73 -9.22
N GLU A 146 18.91 3.66 -9.01
CA GLU A 146 19.62 2.40 -8.86
C GLU A 146 19.10 1.65 -7.63
N SER A 147 19.09 2.29 -6.46
CA SER A 147 18.59 1.69 -5.21
C SER A 147 17.17 1.14 -5.32
N ILE A 148 16.28 1.83 -6.03
CA ILE A 148 14.91 1.36 -6.26
C ILE A 148 14.93 0.08 -7.11
N ARG A 149 15.65 0.09 -8.24
CA ARG A 149 15.65 -1.02 -9.20
C ARG A 149 16.40 -2.25 -8.70
N THR A 150 17.34 -2.06 -7.78
CA THR A 150 18.15 -3.14 -7.20
C THR A 150 17.56 -3.70 -5.91
N HIS A 151 16.42 -3.19 -5.44
CA HIS A 151 15.74 -3.79 -4.29
C HIS A 151 15.39 -5.26 -4.61
N PRO A 152 15.61 -6.22 -3.68
CA PRO A 152 15.35 -7.64 -3.93
C PRO A 152 13.95 -7.94 -4.47
N VAL A 153 12.90 -7.28 -3.95
CA VAL A 153 11.51 -7.40 -4.45
C VAL A 153 11.36 -7.03 -5.94
N GLU A 154 12.12 -6.06 -6.43
CA GLU A 154 12.09 -5.63 -7.83
C GLU A 154 12.84 -6.61 -8.73
N ILE A 155 13.95 -7.18 -8.24
CA ILE A 155 14.74 -8.18 -8.97
C ILE A 155 13.89 -9.43 -9.20
N ILE A 156 13.38 -10.05 -8.13
CA ILE A 156 12.55 -11.26 -8.25
C ILE A 156 11.22 -10.95 -8.96
N GLY A 157 10.63 -9.78 -8.69
CA GLY A 157 9.39 -9.36 -9.33
C GLY A 157 9.51 -9.23 -10.84
N LYS A 158 10.64 -8.69 -11.33
CA LYS A 158 10.92 -8.61 -12.77
C LYS A 158 10.99 -10.01 -13.39
N GLU A 159 11.68 -10.94 -12.74
CA GLU A 159 11.78 -12.33 -13.21
C GLU A 159 10.41 -12.99 -13.29
N LEU A 160 9.63 -12.92 -12.21
CA LEU A 160 8.32 -13.56 -12.12
C LEU A 160 7.30 -12.94 -13.10
N ARG A 161 7.27 -11.62 -13.26
CA ARG A 161 6.40 -10.95 -14.24
C ARG A 161 6.73 -11.36 -15.67
N ASN A 162 8.01 -11.46 -16.02
CA ASN A 162 8.42 -11.94 -17.34
C ASN A 162 7.98 -13.38 -17.57
N SER A 163 8.14 -14.26 -16.58
CA SER A 163 7.68 -15.65 -16.65
C SER A 163 6.17 -15.74 -16.87
N MET A 164 5.36 -14.95 -16.16
CA MET A 164 3.90 -14.92 -16.34
C MET A 164 3.48 -14.43 -17.74
N ILE A 165 4.17 -13.43 -18.30
CA ILE A 165 3.91 -12.95 -19.67
C ILE A 165 4.25 -14.05 -20.69
N ASN A 166 5.33 -14.79 -20.45
CA ASN A 166 5.82 -15.85 -21.34
C ASN A 166 4.99 -17.15 -21.26
N MET A 167 4.16 -17.34 -20.23
CA MET A 167 3.24 -18.48 -20.08
C MET A 167 2.04 -18.46 -21.07
N LYS A 168 2.07 -17.68 -22.16
CA LYS A 168 0.98 -17.67 -23.14
C LYS A 168 0.86 -19.01 -23.88
N ARG A 169 -0.38 -19.54 -23.88
CA ARG A 169 -0.92 -20.83 -24.37
C ARG A 169 0.07 -21.75 -25.10
N ILE A 170 0.30 -22.91 -24.48
CA ILE A 170 0.46 -24.16 -25.24
C ILE A 170 -0.88 -24.36 -25.98
N ILE A 171 -0.85 -24.23 -27.31
CA ILE A 171 -1.99 -24.52 -28.19
C ILE A 171 -2.18 -26.03 -28.27
#